data_AF-A0A956PGN1-F1
#
_entry.id   AF-A0A956PGN1-F1
#
_cell.length_a   1.000
_cell.length_b   1.000
_cell.length_c   1.000
_cell.angle_alpha   90.00
_cell.angle_beta   90.00
_cell.angle_gamma   90.00
#
_symmetry.space_group_name_H-M   'P 1'
#
loop_
_entity.id
_entity.type
_entity.pdbx_description
1 polymer ?
#
loop_
_entity_poly.entity_id
_entity_poly.type
_entity_poly.pdbx_seq_one_letter_code
_entity_poly.pdbx_strand_id
1 'polypeptide(L)'
;MNRKRGVALTFTLLIMVVLVILLGAFVQTYQSHYAVARQSADSQAARLGCENLRDYIAFRLEHDRGWAGQAFDKVTPAEAFGGVIEATELAGTHRIVGKIPDLNLSFEAEVYSHLTDGVDEEVAGRVLKGKALCLVAVQRGQSTRRVEFTLSVAPLFDSSVLTRADLFVDSEALKMRSRDPERNFVRAEGEISVPNVLSDNRSRFLATDSEEADPNGVLWAKGDIHSLLTSSSSNTIDDAEEVARANQNSGGRVVANANSNYSIYDMDAEQLKLPANQSRVDVPPGRWNFVRVPAEVTYSARYGSAYKSSQSDNDGKIVPYDNRDRAFKDVSTTETIWLDVLEHYDPPDAAKPTTVYRGAYRTSDLIPQMLESVQEVTTEKGEINVDYWLLDPLSKPRTDKFTIAGYEDSDFEIVSRTDGLVFEGENGASFRFDLTNQQVLADPSARVDVEGPLHLTSESRSSEPQGKTPPPVLNLGHVDAEGKVKRATLMARGDIDISEGVTQGLGALISLEGDVRIQPTSASAVDVDASENDTGLVIFSGRNVELGKPDRSNNWSFKGLVYSRGDITMKGKDAENVSFEGAVVSLAESEEGESTRGIRFENCGIVEFIYNRDLLDALVKSMPAGRIQVETLVWKE
;
A
#
# COMPACT_ATOMS: atom_id res chain seq x y z
N MET A 1 -56.87 -85.65 -34.62
CA MET A 1 -56.20 -84.78 -33.62
C MET A 1 -54.70 -84.54 -33.90
N ASN A 2 -53.98 -85.38 -34.65
CA ASN A 2 -52.53 -85.27 -34.81
C ASN A 2 -52.03 -84.10 -35.71
N ARG A 3 -52.83 -83.63 -36.67
CA ARG A 3 -52.46 -82.52 -37.57
C ARG A 3 -52.42 -81.15 -36.88
N LYS A 4 -53.32 -80.91 -35.90
CA LYS A 4 -53.37 -79.66 -35.13
C LYS A 4 -52.20 -79.52 -34.15
N ARG A 5 -51.69 -80.64 -33.62
CA ARG A 5 -50.50 -80.67 -32.73
C ARG A 5 -49.19 -80.41 -33.50
N GLY A 6 -49.07 -80.92 -34.73
CA GLY A 6 -47.91 -80.66 -35.59
C GLY A 6 -47.77 -79.19 -35.99
N VAL A 7 -48.88 -78.53 -36.35
CA VAL A 7 -48.91 -77.10 -36.70
C VAL A 7 -48.60 -76.20 -35.50
N ALA A 8 -49.08 -76.55 -34.31
CA ALA A 8 -48.78 -75.81 -33.09
C ALA A 8 -47.28 -75.87 -32.71
N LEU A 9 -46.63 -77.03 -32.94
CA LEU A 9 -45.20 -77.22 -32.69
C LEU A 9 -44.34 -76.39 -33.65
N THR A 10 -44.65 -76.38 -34.96
CA THR A 10 -43.93 -75.55 -35.93
C THR A 10 -44.11 -74.07 -35.65
N PHE A 11 -45.31 -73.65 -35.22
CA PHE A 11 -45.56 -72.25 -34.86
C PHE A 11 -44.79 -71.82 -33.60
N THR A 12 -44.71 -72.68 -32.59
CA THR A 12 -43.91 -72.41 -31.37
C THR A 12 -42.41 -72.40 -31.64
N LEU A 13 -41.90 -73.32 -32.47
CA LEU A 13 -40.50 -73.29 -32.93
C LEU A 13 -40.19 -72.03 -33.73
N LEU A 14 -41.08 -71.61 -34.62
CA LEU A 14 -40.91 -70.40 -35.41
C LEU A 14 -40.91 -69.15 -34.53
N ILE A 15 -41.81 -69.06 -33.54
CA ILE A 15 -41.82 -67.98 -32.54
C ILE A 15 -40.54 -67.99 -31.72
N MET A 16 -40.04 -69.15 -31.28
CA MET A 16 -38.78 -69.25 -30.55
C MET A 16 -37.59 -68.76 -31.38
N VAL A 17 -37.51 -69.16 -32.66
CA VAL A 17 -36.44 -68.71 -33.55
C VAL A 17 -36.48 -67.19 -33.75
N VAL A 18 -37.68 -66.63 -33.95
CA VAL A 18 -37.86 -65.18 -34.08
C VAL A 18 -37.47 -64.46 -32.78
N LEU A 19 -37.84 -65.00 -31.61
CA LEU A 19 -37.44 -64.45 -30.32
C LEU A 19 -35.92 -64.50 -30.10
N VAL A 20 -35.25 -65.58 -30.49
CA VAL A 20 -33.78 -65.70 -30.40
C VAL A 20 -33.09 -64.72 -31.33
N ILE A 21 -33.59 -64.53 -32.56
CA ILE A 21 -33.06 -63.54 -33.51
C ILE A 21 -33.27 -62.12 -32.97
N LEU A 22 -34.45 -61.81 -32.41
CA LEU A 22 -34.74 -60.52 -31.79
C LEU A 22 -33.86 -60.28 -30.56
N LEU A 23 -33.62 -61.30 -29.74
CA LEU A 23 -32.72 -61.22 -28.59
C LEU A 23 -31.27 -60.97 -29.04
N GLY A 24 -30.82 -61.65 -30.10
CA GLY A 24 -29.50 -61.44 -30.70
C GLY A 24 -29.35 -60.02 -31.26
N ALA A 25 -30.34 -59.53 -32.01
CA ALA A 25 -30.36 -58.16 -32.53
C ALA A 25 -30.42 -57.11 -31.40
N PHE A 26 -31.19 -57.37 -30.34
CA PHE A 26 -31.26 -56.52 -29.15
C PHE A 26 -29.89 -56.45 -28.47
N VAL A 27 -29.26 -57.58 -28.15
CA VAL A 27 -27.93 -57.60 -27.53
C VAL A 27 -26.90 -56.87 -28.40
N GLN A 28 -26.91 -57.07 -29.71
CA GLN A 28 -25.95 -56.44 -30.62
C GLN A 28 -26.18 -54.92 -30.74
N THR A 29 -27.43 -54.46 -30.72
CA THR A 29 -27.77 -53.03 -30.76
C THR A 29 -27.43 -52.34 -29.43
N TYR A 30 -27.66 -53.00 -28.30
CA TYR A 30 -27.35 -52.42 -26.99
C TYR A 30 -25.86 -52.47 -26.65
N GLN A 31 -25.07 -53.37 -27.22
CA GLN A 31 -23.62 -53.39 -27.06
C GLN A 31 -22.96 -52.06 -27.47
N SER A 32 -23.43 -51.41 -28.55
CA SER A 32 -22.89 -50.11 -28.96
C SER A 32 -23.28 -48.99 -27.99
N HIS A 33 -24.53 -48.98 -27.50
CA HIS A 33 -24.97 -48.03 -26.48
C HIS A 33 -24.23 -48.20 -25.15
N TYR A 34 -23.98 -49.44 -24.71
CA TYR A 34 -23.16 -49.71 -23.52
C TYR A 34 -21.70 -49.31 -23.73
N ALA A 35 -21.14 -49.48 -24.92
CA ALA A 35 -19.79 -49.02 -25.23
C ALA A 35 -19.66 -47.49 -25.16
N VAL A 36 -20.62 -46.76 -25.72
CA VAL A 36 -20.66 -45.28 -25.65
C VAL A 36 -20.86 -44.78 -24.23
N ALA A 37 -21.78 -45.38 -23.48
CA ALA A 37 -22.02 -45.03 -22.08
C ALA A 37 -20.77 -45.29 -21.21
N ARG A 38 -20.08 -46.42 -21.45
CA ARG A 38 -18.83 -46.77 -20.77
C ARG A 38 -17.71 -45.79 -21.13
N GLN A 39 -17.56 -45.42 -22.40
CA GLN A 39 -16.56 -44.45 -22.84
C GLN A 39 -16.83 -43.07 -22.23
N SER A 40 -18.09 -42.65 -22.14
CA SER A 40 -18.49 -41.41 -21.47
C SER A 40 -18.13 -41.43 -19.98
N ALA A 41 -18.46 -42.52 -19.27
CA ALA A 41 -18.11 -42.69 -17.86
C ALA A 41 -16.59 -42.74 -17.64
N ASP A 42 -15.84 -43.44 -18.49
CA ASP A 42 -14.38 -43.51 -18.43
C ASP A 42 -13.75 -42.12 -18.71
N SER A 43 -14.34 -41.32 -19.60
CA SER A 43 -13.92 -39.95 -19.90
C SER A 43 -14.20 -38.98 -18.75
N GLN A 44 -15.37 -39.06 -18.11
CA GLN A 44 -15.69 -38.28 -16.90
C GLN A 44 -14.76 -38.64 -15.74
N ALA A 45 -14.50 -39.93 -15.52
CA ALA A 45 -13.56 -40.36 -14.50
C ALA A 45 -12.12 -39.89 -14.79
N ALA A 46 -11.67 -39.92 -16.05
CA ALA A 46 -10.37 -39.38 -16.42
C ALA A 46 -10.27 -37.86 -16.18
N ARG A 47 -11.35 -37.10 -16.43
CA ARG A 47 -11.41 -35.67 -16.10
C ARG A 47 -11.30 -35.43 -14.60
N LEU A 48 -12.09 -36.14 -13.80
CA LEU A 48 -12.02 -36.04 -12.33
C LEU A 48 -10.63 -36.45 -11.81
N GLY A 49 -9.97 -37.39 -12.47
CA GLY A 49 -8.58 -37.73 -12.20
C GLY A 49 -7.59 -36.59 -12.49
N CYS A 50 -7.80 -35.81 -13.55
CA CYS A 50 -6.99 -34.62 -13.82
C CYS A 50 -7.18 -33.55 -12.75
N GLU A 51 -8.42 -33.33 -12.29
CA GLU A 51 -8.74 -32.39 -11.20
C GLU A 51 -8.07 -32.84 -9.88
N ASN A 52 -8.18 -34.12 -9.52
CA ASN A 52 -7.49 -34.68 -8.35
C ASN A 52 -5.96 -34.55 -8.45
N LEU A 53 -5.38 -34.74 -9.64
CA LEU A 53 -3.94 -34.63 -9.83
C LEU A 53 -3.47 -33.17 -9.79
N ARG A 54 -4.28 -32.23 -10.28
CA ARG A 54 -4.03 -30.80 -10.09
C ARG A 54 -3.93 -30.46 -8.62
N ASP A 55 -4.88 -30.92 -7.82
CA ASP A 55 -4.91 -30.63 -6.38
C ASP A 55 -3.71 -31.26 -5.65
N TYR A 56 -3.31 -32.47 -6.05
CA TYR A 56 -2.08 -33.10 -5.56
C TYR A 56 -0.82 -32.28 -5.89
N ILE A 57 -0.68 -31.85 -7.15
CA ILE A 57 0.48 -31.05 -7.59
C ILE A 57 0.51 -29.70 -6.88
N ALA A 58 -0.64 -29.02 -6.78
CA ALA A 58 -0.76 -27.78 -6.03
C ALA A 58 -0.34 -27.99 -4.57
N PHE A 59 -0.90 -28.99 -3.90
CA PHE A 59 -0.54 -29.34 -2.52
C PHE A 59 0.98 -29.53 -2.35
N ARG A 60 1.63 -30.26 -3.27
CA ARG A 60 3.09 -30.49 -3.19
C ARG A 60 3.87 -29.19 -3.32
N LEU A 61 3.50 -28.33 -4.27
CA LEU A 61 4.15 -27.03 -4.49
C LEU A 61 3.88 -26.02 -3.35
N GLU A 62 2.74 -26.13 -2.67
CA GLU A 62 2.43 -25.33 -1.49
C GLU A 62 3.33 -25.68 -0.29
N HIS A 63 3.72 -26.96 -0.17
CA HIS A 63 4.60 -27.44 0.90
C HIS A 63 6.09 -27.32 0.56
N ASP A 64 6.45 -27.45 -0.72
CA ASP A 64 7.81 -27.30 -1.22
C ASP A 64 7.80 -26.59 -2.58
N ARG A 65 8.14 -25.30 -2.58
CA ARG A 65 8.19 -24.48 -3.82
C ARG A 65 9.31 -24.90 -4.77
N GLY A 66 10.39 -25.48 -4.23
CA GLY A 66 11.51 -26.00 -5.02
C GLY A 66 11.20 -27.36 -5.64
N TRP A 67 10.08 -27.99 -5.27
CA TRP A 67 9.67 -29.27 -5.80
C TRP A 67 9.51 -29.20 -7.32
N ALA A 68 10.20 -30.09 -8.02
CA ALA A 68 10.29 -30.12 -9.48
C ALA A 68 10.90 -28.85 -10.12
N GLY A 69 11.58 -28.01 -9.35
CA GLY A 69 12.46 -26.95 -9.86
C GLY A 69 13.84 -27.46 -10.26
N GLN A 70 14.24 -28.60 -9.73
CA GLN A 70 15.34 -29.43 -10.23
C GLN A 70 14.79 -30.82 -10.59
N ALA A 71 15.50 -31.54 -11.45
CA ALA A 71 15.21 -32.94 -11.72
C ALA A 71 15.20 -33.76 -10.42
N PHE A 72 14.24 -34.67 -10.25
CA PHE A 72 14.10 -35.43 -9.00
C PHE A 72 15.35 -36.28 -8.72
N ASP A 73 15.96 -36.13 -7.55
CA ASP A 73 17.23 -36.81 -7.21
C ASP A 73 17.08 -38.33 -6.99
N LYS A 74 15.90 -38.75 -6.51
CA LYS A 74 15.62 -40.14 -6.11
C LYS A 74 14.21 -40.51 -6.49
N VAL A 75 14.01 -41.79 -6.74
CA VAL A 75 12.67 -42.37 -6.81
C VAL A 75 12.11 -42.35 -5.39
N THR A 76 11.12 -41.51 -5.13
CA THR A 76 10.35 -41.57 -3.88
C THR A 76 9.60 -42.90 -3.83
N PRO A 77 9.61 -43.61 -2.69
CA PRO A 77 8.69 -44.73 -2.48
C PRO A 77 7.26 -44.28 -2.79
N ALA A 78 6.41 -45.17 -3.31
CA ALA A 78 5.00 -44.86 -3.52
C ALA A 78 4.34 -44.52 -2.18
N GLU A 79 4.32 -43.24 -1.83
CA GLU A 79 3.61 -42.73 -0.67
C GLU A 79 2.17 -42.51 -1.09
N ALA A 80 1.25 -43.22 -0.42
CA ALA A 80 -0.17 -43.03 -0.63
C ALA A 80 -0.58 -41.68 -0.02
N PHE A 81 -0.76 -40.66 -0.86
CA PHE A 81 -1.18 -39.35 -0.40
C PHE A 81 -2.66 -39.40 -0.01
N GLY A 82 -2.93 -39.26 1.30
CA GLY A 82 -4.28 -39.39 1.86
C GLY A 82 -4.94 -40.77 1.66
N GLY A 83 -4.19 -41.79 1.23
CA GLY A 83 -4.74 -43.09 0.82
C GLY A 83 -5.40 -43.11 -0.57
N VAL A 84 -5.38 -42.00 -1.32
CA VAL A 84 -6.17 -41.82 -2.56
C VAL A 84 -5.30 -41.82 -3.81
N ILE A 85 -4.09 -41.26 -3.76
CA ILE A 85 -3.17 -41.16 -4.90
C ILE A 85 -1.86 -41.87 -4.55
N GLU A 86 -1.46 -42.82 -5.40
CA GLU A 86 -0.16 -43.48 -5.36
C GLU A 86 0.73 -42.86 -6.43
N ALA A 87 1.66 -41.99 -6.04
CA ALA A 87 2.56 -41.29 -6.95
C ALA A 87 4.01 -41.75 -6.76
N THR A 88 4.78 -41.77 -7.84
CA THR A 88 6.21 -42.08 -7.84
C THR A 88 6.93 -41.07 -8.71
N GLU A 89 7.90 -40.36 -8.13
CA GLU A 89 8.77 -39.42 -8.84
C GLU A 89 9.86 -40.21 -9.60
N LEU A 90 10.08 -39.87 -10.86
CA LEU A 90 11.08 -40.54 -11.69
C LEU A 90 12.41 -39.79 -11.59
N ALA A 91 13.41 -40.46 -11.01
CA ALA A 91 14.74 -39.90 -10.81
C ALA A 91 15.39 -39.39 -12.12
N GLY A 92 16.04 -38.23 -12.05
CA GLY A 92 16.67 -37.58 -13.19
C GLY A 92 15.70 -36.92 -14.17
N THR A 93 14.43 -36.78 -13.80
CA THR A 93 13.40 -36.14 -14.63
C THR A 93 12.49 -35.24 -13.78
N HIS A 94 11.62 -34.49 -14.45
CA HIS A 94 10.51 -33.72 -13.85
C HIS A 94 9.17 -34.49 -13.88
N ARG A 95 9.23 -35.82 -14.04
CA ARG A 95 8.06 -36.67 -14.28
C ARG A 95 7.61 -37.42 -13.04
N ILE A 96 6.30 -37.58 -12.94
CA ILE A 96 5.61 -38.32 -11.89
C ILE A 96 4.68 -39.31 -12.57
N VAL A 97 4.70 -40.56 -12.13
CA VAL A 97 3.80 -41.61 -12.62
C VAL A 97 3.08 -42.25 -11.45
N GLY A 98 1.85 -42.71 -11.67
CA GLY A 98 1.08 -43.24 -10.56
C GLY A 98 -0.29 -43.78 -10.91
N LYS A 99 -1.05 -44.07 -9.86
CA LYS A 99 -2.42 -44.57 -9.94
C LYS A 99 -3.34 -43.88 -8.94
N ILE A 100 -4.62 -43.84 -9.26
CA ILE A 100 -5.70 -43.47 -8.35
C ILE A 100 -6.56 -44.73 -8.17
N PRO A 101 -6.26 -45.57 -7.15
CA PRO A 101 -6.85 -46.91 -7.03
C PRO A 101 -8.38 -46.91 -6.98
N ASP A 102 -8.97 -45.97 -6.24
CA ASP A 102 -10.43 -45.85 -6.05
C ASP A 102 -11.18 -45.62 -7.36
N LEU A 103 -10.54 -44.95 -8.33
CA LEU A 103 -11.12 -44.65 -9.64
C LEU A 103 -10.62 -45.59 -10.74
N ASN A 104 -9.72 -46.52 -10.41
CA ASN A 104 -9.00 -47.40 -11.33
C ASN A 104 -8.35 -46.63 -12.49
N LEU A 105 -7.63 -45.56 -12.15
CA LEU A 105 -6.92 -44.68 -13.09
C LEU A 105 -5.41 -44.87 -12.99
N SER A 106 -4.72 -44.70 -14.12
CA SER A 106 -3.27 -44.49 -14.17
C SER A 106 -2.98 -43.09 -14.70
N PHE A 107 -1.93 -42.45 -14.21
CA PHE A 107 -1.54 -41.12 -14.67
C PHE A 107 -0.04 -40.99 -14.90
N GLU A 108 0.31 -40.02 -15.75
CA GLU A 108 1.65 -39.47 -15.93
C GLU A 108 1.53 -37.94 -15.89
N ALA A 109 2.43 -37.29 -15.17
CA ALA A 109 2.50 -35.83 -15.11
C ALA A 109 3.95 -35.35 -15.25
N GLU A 110 4.14 -34.23 -15.95
CA GLU A 110 5.38 -33.46 -15.92
C GLU A 110 5.14 -32.14 -15.18
N VAL A 111 6.01 -31.80 -14.24
CA VAL A 111 5.90 -30.57 -13.45
C VAL A 111 7.20 -29.79 -13.54
N TYR A 112 7.16 -28.57 -14.07
CA TYR A 112 8.32 -27.69 -14.15
C TYR A 112 8.04 -26.48 -13.25
N SER A 113 8.71 -26.40 -12.09
CA SER A 113 8.45 -25.35 -11.09
C SER A 113 9.53 -24.27 -11.09
N HIS A 114 9.16 -23.04 -11.44
CA HIS A 114 10.03 -21.87 -11.31
C HIS A 114 9.56 -20.94 -10.17
N LEU A 115 9.04 -21.53 -9.08
CA LEU A 115 8.52 -20.79 -7.93
C LEU A 115 9.62 -20.32 -6.95
N THR A 116 10.85 -20.84 -7.08
CA THR A 116 12.03 -20.43 -6.30
C THR A 116 13.18 -20.06 -7.21
N ASP A 117 14.19 -19.40 -6.66
CA ASP A 117 15.48 -19.23 -7.32
C ASP A 117 16.28 -20.54 -7.31
N GLY A 118 17.28 -20.67 -8.19
CA GLY A 118 18.19 -21.84 -8.23
C GLY A 118 17.65 -23.07 -8.95
N VAL A 119 16.72 -22.88 -9.89
CA VAL A 119 16.13 -23.93 -10.73
C VAL A 119 17.05 -24.35 -11.88
N ASP A 120 16.80 -25.54 -12.44
CA ASP A 120 17.52 -26.04 -13.61
C ASP A 120 17.31 -25.14 -14.84
N GLU A 121 18.31 -25.04 -15.72
CA GLU A 121 18.24 -24.25 -16.96
C GLU A 121 17.06 -24.68 -17.85
N GLU A 122 16.71 -25.97 -17.85
CA GLU A 122 15.54 -26.49 -18.56
C GLU A 122 14.23 -25.87 -18.05
N VAL A 123 14.08 -25.76 -16.73
CA VAL A 123 12.89 -25.16 -16.10
C VAL A 123 12.85 -23.66 -16.39
N ALA A 124 13.97 -22.96 -16.23
CA ALA A 124 14.08 -21.52 -16.49
C ALA A 124 13.78 -21.16 -17.95
N GLY A 125 14.11 -22.04 -18.91
CA GLY A 125 13.79 -21.86 -20.33
C GLY A 125 12.34 -22.17 -20.72
N ARG A 126 11.62 -22.95 -19.90
CA ARG A 126 10.23 -23.37 -20.17
C ARG A 126 9.17 -22.57 -19.42
N VAL A 127 9.50 -22.08 -18.22
CA VAL A 127 8.54 -21.47 -17.30
C VAL A 127 9.08 -20.13 -16.80
N LEU A 128 8.23 -19.09 -16.82
CA LEU A 128 8.56 -17.79 -16.27
C LEU A 128 8.73 -17.87 -14.74
N LYS A 129 9.61 -17.02 -14.19
CA LYS A 129 9.83 -16.93 -12.74
C LYS A 129 8.52 -16.66 -12.01
N GLY A 130 8.31 -17.34 -10.88
CA GLY A 130 7.09 -17.25 -10.07
C GLY A 130 5.92 -18.12 -10.55
N LYS A 131 6.11 -18.92 -11.61
CA LYS A 131 5.10 -19.83 -12.16
C LYS A 131 5.58 -21.29 -12.16
N ALA A 132 4.65 -22.24 -12.28
CA ALA A 132 4.91 -23.65 -12.49
C ALA A 132 4.02 -24.18 -13.64
N LEU A 133 4.61 -24.89 -14.59
CA LEU A 133 3.89 -25.52 -15.70
C LEU A 133 3.66 -27.00 -15.40
N CYS A 134 2.42 -27.43 -15.54
CA CYS A 134 2.00 -28.79 -15.25
C CYS A 134 1.33 -29.40 -16.49
N LEU A 135 1.85 -30.55 -16.92
CA LEU A 135 1.32 -31.33 -18.04
C LEU A 135 0.84 -32.66 -17.50
N VAL A 136 -0.47 -32.88 -17.48
CA VAL A 136 -1.09 -34.05 -16.86
C VAL A 136 -1.75 -34.92 -17.91
N ALA A 137 -1.52 -36.22 -17.86
CA ALA A 137 -2.20 -37.23 -18.66
C ALA A 137 -2.79 -38.32 -17.75
N VAL A 138 -4.11 -38.48 -17.79
CA VAL A 138 -4.83 -39.49 -17.00
C VAL A 138 -5.54 -40.47 -17.94
N GLN A 139 -5.42 -41.76 -17.64
CA GLN A 139 -5.97 -42.85 -18.44
C GLN A 139 -6.88 -43.77 -17.62
N ARG A 140 -8.03 -44.11 -18.21
CA ARG A 140 -8.94 -45.17 -17.76
C ARG A 140 -9.27 -46.09 -18.93
N GLY A 141 -8.81 -47.33 -18.88
CA GLY A 141 -9.02 -48.26 -19.99
C GLY A 141 -8.41 -47.72 -21.30
N GLN A 142 -9.27 -47.38 -22.28
CA GLN A 142 -8.87 -46.81 -23.58
C GLN A 142 -9.05 -45.28 -23.67
N SER A 143 -9.66 -44.66 -22.66
CA SER A 143 -9.87 -43.22 -22.61
C SER A 143 -8.68 -42.55 -21.94
N THR A 144 -8.06 -41.59 -22.62
CA THR A 144 -7.01 -40.73 -22.07
C THR A 144 -7.45 -39.27 -22.14
N ARG A 145 -7.27 -38.54 -21.04
CA ARG A 145 -7.42 -37.09 -20.97
C ARG A 145 -6.07 -36.47 -20.71
N ARG A 146 -5.80 -35.35 -21.37
CA ARG A 146 -4.59 -34.54 -21.18
C ARG A 146 -5.02 -33.14 -20.80
N VAL A 147 -4.33 -32.54 -19.85
CA VAL A 147 -4.57 -31.18 -19.42
C VAL A 147 -3.22 -30.49 -19.25
N GLU A 148 -3.14 -29.27 -19.75
CA GLU A 148 -2.04 -28.36 -19.45
C GLU A 148 -2.57 -27.26 -18.53
N PHE A 149 -1.89 -27.04 -17.41
CA PHE A 149 -2.22 -25.92 -16.55
C PHE A 149 -0.98 -25.24 -15.98
N THR A 150 -1.11 -23.93 -15.74
CA THR A 150 -0.06 -23.12 -15.11
C THR A 150 -0.51 -22.72 -13.72
N LEU A 151 0.39 -22.89 -12.77
CA LEU A 151 0.23 -22.55 -11.38
C LEU A 151 1.09 -21.34 -11.02
N SER A 152 0.64 -20.48 -10.12
CA SER A 152 1.46 -19.41 -9.53
C SER A 152 1.21 -19.29 -8.04
N VAL A 153 2.20 -18.76 -7.30
CA VAL A 153 1.97 -18.36 -5.92
C VAL A 153 0.88 -17.29 -5.90
N ALA A 154 -0.19 -17.51 -5.16
CA ALA A 154 -1.24 -16.52 -4.98
C ALA A 154 -0.65 -15.30 -4.25
N PRO A 155 -0.85 -14.07 -4.76
CA PRO A 155 -0.47 -12.87 -4.04
C PRO A 155 -1.32 -12.76 -2.76
N LEU A 156 -0.78 -12.08 -1.74
CA LEU A 156 -1.54 -11.88 -0.49
C LEU A 156 -2.82 -11.08 -0.73
N PHE A 157 -2.73 -10.08 -1.59
CA PHE A 157 -3.82 -9.25 -2.06
C PHE A 157 -3.82 -9.33 -3.58
N ASP A 158 -4.92 -9.74 -4.19
CA ASP A 158 -4.98 -10.08 -5.62
C ASP A 158 -5.65 -9.00 -6.49
N SER A 159 -5.91 -7.84 -5.91
CA SER A 159 -6.74 -6.76 -6.46
C SER A 159 -6.19 -5.42 -5.98
N SER A 160 -6.39 -4.35 -6.75
CA SER A 160 -5.95 -3.00 -6.35
C SER A 160 -6.79 -2.43 -5.21
N VAL A 161 -8.04 -2.87 -5.09
CA VAL A 161 -8.96 -2.48 -4.03
C VAL A 161 -9.70 -3.71 -3.52
N LEU A 162 -9.69 -3.91 -2.20
CA LEU A 162 -10.29 -5.05 -1.50
C LEU A 162 -11.01 -4.55 -0.24
N THR A 163 -12.29 -4.86 -0.09
CA THR A 163 -13.04 -4.50 1.11
C THR A 163 -14.06 -5.57 1.52
N ARG A 164 -14.18 -5.83 2.83
CA ARG A 164 -15.25 -6.69 3.38
C ARG A 164 -16.61 -5.97 3.47
N ALA A 165 -16.61 -4.66 3.31
CA ALA A 165 -17.81 -3.84 3.27
C ALA A 165 -18.02 -3.25 1.87
N ASP A 166 -18.53 -2.02 1.78
CA ASP A 166 -18.83 -1.38 0.52
C ASP A 166 -17.62 -0.65 -0.06
N LEU A 167 -17.62 -0.45 -1.38
CA LEU A 167 -16.72 0.45 -2.08
C LEU A 167 -17.55 1.57 -2.72
N PHE A 168 -17.27 2.81 -2.35
CA PHE A 168 -17.93 3.98 -2.91
C PHE A 168 -16.90 4.91 -3.55
N VAL A 169 -17.06 5.18 -4.84
CA VAL A 169 -16.16 6.07 -5.60
C VAL A 169 -16.98 7.19 -6.23
N ASP A 170 -17.09 8.31 -5.53
CA ASP A 170 -17.64 9.56 -6.04
C ASP A 170 -16.52 10.39 -6.68
N SER A 171 -16.41 10.23 -8.00
CA SER A 171 -15.40 10.91 -8.81
C SER A 171 -15.89 11.21 -10.22
N GLU A 172 -15.19 12.09 -10.95
CA GLU A 172 -15.47 12.36 -12.36
C GLU A 172 -15.22 11.13 -13.24
N ALA A 173 -14.16 10.38 -12.96
CA ALA A 173 -13.83 9.14 -13.63
C ALA A 173 -13.07 8.19 -12.71
N LEU A 174 -13.15 6.90 -13.04
CA LEU A 174 -12.43 5.81 -12.39
C LEU A 174 -11.62 5.04 -13.44
N LYS A 175 -10.30 4.98 -13.28
CA LYS A 175 -9.38 4.19 -14.09
C LYS A 175 -8.83 3.04 -13.26
N MET A 176 -8.86 1.83 -13.81
CA MET A 176 -8.35 0.63 -13.15
C MET A 176 -7.32 -0.02 -14.06
N ARG A 177 -6.09 -0.12 -13.58
CA ARG A 177 -4.94 -0.65 -14.29
C ARG A 177 -4.26 -1.70 -13.44
N SER A 178 -3.40 -2.47 -14.08
CA SER A 178 -2.57 -3.45 -13.39
C SER A 178 -1.22 -3.58 -14.08
N ARG A 179 -0.16 -3.76 -13.30
CA ARG A 179 1.15 -4.20 -13.78
C ARG A 179 1.25 -5.73 -13.86
N ASP A 180 0.31 -6.45 -13.25
CA ASP A 180 0.18 -7.91 -13.39
C ASP A 180 -0.66 -8.21 -14.66
N PRO A 181 -0.08 -8.83 -15.70
CA PRO A 181 -0.77 -9.07 -16.96
C PRO A 181 -1.97 -10.02 -16.85
N GLU A 182 -2.06 -10.80 -15.76
CA GLU A 182 -3.10 -11.81 -15.59
C GLU A 182 -4.33 -11.30 -14.82
N ARG A 183 -4.25 -10.10 -14.23
CA ARG A 183 -5.21 -9.62 -13.22
C ARG A 183 -5.37 -8.12 -13.28
N ASN A 184 -6.60 -7.65 -13.20
CA ASN A 184 -6.89 -6.25 -12.92
C ASN A 184 -8.23 -6.18 -12.20
N PHE A 185 -8.19 -6.40 -10.89
CA PHE A 185 -9.37 -6.67 -10.09
C PHE A 185 -9.65 -5.55 -9.09
N VAL A 186 -10.94 -5.28 -8.92
CA VAL A 186 -11.50 -4.48 -7.82
C VAL A 186 -12.62 -5.31 -7.19
N ARG A 187 -12.57 -5.51 -5.87
CA ARG A 187 -13.49 -6.41 -5.15
C ARG A 187 -14.05 -5.80 -3.87
N ALA A 188 -15.34 -6.05 -3.64
CA ALA A 188 -16.04 -5.73 -2.40
C ALA A 188 -16.96 -6.90 -1.99
N GLU A 189 -16.96 -7.29 -0.71
CA GLU A 189 -17.98 -8.23 -0.20
C GLU A 189 -19.35 -7.55 0.01
N GLY A 190 -19.37 -6.22 0.14
CA GLY A 190 -20.59 -5.42 0.10
C GLY A 190 -20.94 -4.96 -1.31
N GLU A 191 -21.47 -3.75 -1.41
CA GLU A 191 -21.84 -3.10 -2.66
C GLU A 191 -20.69 -2.30 -3.28
N ILE A 192 -20.73 -2.10 -4.60
CA ILE A 192 -19.78 -1.22 -5.29
C ILE A 192 -20.54 -0.11 -5.99
N SER A 193 -20.22 1.14 -5.68
CA SER A 193 -20.72 2.32 -6.38
C SER A 193 -19.57 3.02 -7.11
N VAL A 194 -19.66 3.14 -8.44
CA VAL A 194 -18.61 3.73 -9.28
C VAL A 194 -19.16 4.76 -10.27
N PRO A 195 -18.32 5.72 -10.75
CA PRO A 195 -18.75 6.75 -11.69
C PRO A 195 -19.26 6.17 -13.00
N ASN A 196 -20.47 6.57 -13.39
CA ASN A 196 -21.18 6.26 -14.63
C ASN A 196 -20.54 5.20 -15.56
N VAL A 197 -20.72 3.93 -15.23
CA VAL A 197 -20.28 2.80 -16.05
C VAL A 197 -21.31 2.43 -17.14
N LEU A 198 -22.56 2.86 -17.01
CA LEU A 198 -23.64 2.51 -17.94
C LEU A 198 -23.75 3.39 -19.18
N SER A 199 -23.37 4.68 -19.16
CA SER A 199 -23.57 5.56 -20.31
C SER A 199 -22.36 6.35 -20.83
N ASP A 200 -21.34 6.64 -20.02
CA ASP A 200 -20.28 7.59 -20.40
C ASP A 200 -18.83 7.01 -20.34
N ASN A 201 -18.67 5.69 -20.19
CA ASN A 201 -17.35 5.04 -20.02
C ASN A 201 -16.48 5.74 -18.95
N ARG A 202 -17.08 6.23 -17.86
CA ARG A 202 -16.33 6.95 -16.82
C ARG A 202 -15.56 6.02 -15.91
N SER A 203 -16.00 4.77 -15.77
CA SER A 203 -15.27 3.70 -15.10
C SER A 203 -14.70 2.73 -16.13
N ARG A 204 -13.37 2.63 -16.24
CA ARG A 204 -12.69 1.81 -17.27
C ARG A 204 -11.54 0.99 -16.72
N PHE A 205 -11.44 -0.24 -17.20
CA PHE A 205 -10.26 -1.09 -17.10
C PHE A 205 -9.35 -0.81 -18.28
N LEU A 206 -8.09 -0.46 -18.02
CA LEU A 206 -7.12 -0.01 -19.01
C LEU A 206 -5.81 -0.79 -18.87
N ALA A 207 -5.14 -1.06 -19.98
CA ALA A 207 -3.80 -1.66 -19.96
C ALA A 207 -2.79 -0.70 -19.30
N THR A 208 -1.76 -1.22 -18.62
CA THR A 208 -0.88 -0.47 -17.69
C THR A 208 -0.43 0.91 -18.19
N ASP A 209 0.02 1.01 -19.43
CA ASP A 209 0.59 2.23 -20.01
C ASP A 209 -0.18 2.72 -21.25
N SER A 210 -1.46 2.36 -21.38
CA SER A 210 -2.28 2.63 -22.57
C SER A 210 -3.72 3.00 -22.22
N GLU A 211 -4.40 3.76 -23.08
CA GLU A 211 -5.85 4.03 -22.94
C GLU A 211 -6.72 2.93 -23.61
N GLU A 212 -6.08 1.85 -24.06
CA GLU A 212 -6.74 0.63 -24.53
C GLU A 212 -7.37 -0.14 -23.37
N ALA A 213 -8.52 -0.77 -23.66
CA ALA A 213 -9.23 -1.58 -22.68
C ALA A 213 -8.41 -2.81 -22.25
N ASP A 214 -8.45 -3.12 -20.97
CA ASP A 214 -7.87 -4.35 -20.43
C ASP A 214 -8.96 -5.44 -20.27
N PRO A 215 -8.96 -6.47 -21.13
CA PRO A 215 -9.98 -7.52 -21.09
C PRO A 215 -9.90 -8.40 -19.83
N ASN A 216 -8.79 -8.34 -19.08
CA ASN A 216 -8.62 -9.06 -17.82
C ASN A 216 -9.18 -8.28 -16.61
N GLY A 217 -9.71 -7.08 -16.86
CA GLY A 217 -10.41 -6.26 -15.88
C GLY A 217 -11.64 -6.95 -15.28
N VAL A 218 -11.75 -6.98 -13.95
CA VAL A 218 -12.94 -7.51 -13.26
C VAL A 218 -13.35 -6.58 -12.13
N LEU A 219 -14.59 -6.10 -12.20
CA LEU A 219 -15.28 -5.42 -11.10
C LEU A 219 -16.23 -6.43 -10.45
N TRP A 220 -15.93 -6.84 -9.23
CA TRP A 220 -16.62 -7.92 -8.55
C TRP A 220 -17.24 -7.43 -7.24
N ALA A 221 -18.53 -7.66 -7.05
CA ALA A 221 -19.23 -7.41 -5.80
C ALA A 221 -20.06 -8.63 -5.42
N LYS A 222 -20.08 -8.95 -4.13
CA LYS A 222 -21.05 -9.92 -3.61
C LYS A 222 -22.43 -9.29 -3.43
N GLY A 223 -22.49 -8.00 -3.11
CA GLY A 223 -23.72 -7.20 -3.20
C GLY A 223 -23.96 -6.65 -4.62
N ASP A 224 -24.74 -5.59 -4.68
CA ASP A 224 -25.07 -4.88 -5.90
C ASP A 224 -23.91 -4.01 -6.42
N ILE A 225 -23.91 -3.76 -7.72
CA ILE A 225 -23.02 -2.78 -8.35
C ILE A 225 -23.88 -1.64 -8.89
N HIS A 226 -23.54 -0.41 -8.52
CA HIS A 226 -24.26 0.81 -8.84
C HIS A 226 -23.44 1.72 -9.74
N SER A 227 -24.08 2.21 -10.80
CA SER A 227 -23.56 3.23 -11.69
C SER A 227 -24.02 4.62 -11.22
N LEU A 228 -23.10 5.43 -10.70
CA LEU A 228 -23.38 6.79 -10.23
C LEU A 228 -23.59 7.75 -11.40
N LEU A 229 -24.77 8.35 -11.50
CA LEU A 229 -25.09 9.41 -12.47
C LEU A 229 -24.73 10.80 -11.93
N THR A 230 -24.94 10.98 -10.62
CA THR A 230 -24.48 12.13 -9.82
C THR A 230 -24.06 11.60 -8.45
N SER A 231 -23.46 12.43 -7.61
CA SER A 231 -23.12 12.09 -6.21
C SER A 231 -24.33 11.69 -5.35
N SER A 232 -25.55 11.84 -5.85
CA SER A 232 -26.81 11.57 -5.14
C SER A 232 -27.79 10.68 -5.90
N SER A 233 -27.42 10.18 -7.09
CA SER A 233 -28.27 9.31 -7.89
C SER A 233 -27.47 8.17 -8.52
N SER A 234 -27.99 6.97 -8.38
CA SER A 234 -27.37 5.75 -8.86
C SER A 234 -28.39 4.85 -9.54
N ASN A 235 -27.91 4.06 -10.51
CA ASN A 235 -28.65 2.95 -11.09
C ASN A 235 -27.95 1.65 -10.73
N THR A 236 -28.66 0.73 -10.09
CA THR A 236 -28.21 -0.65 -9.87
C THR A 236 -28.08 -1.36 -11.21
N ILE A 237 -27.02 -2.14 -11.40
CA ILE A 237 -26.78 -2.99 -12.57
C ILE A 237 -27.35 -4.38 -12.26
N ASP A 238 -28.63 -4.61 -12.53
CA ASP A 238 -29.35 -5.81 -12.10
C ASP A 238 -29.88 -6.69 -13.25
N ASP A 239 -29.88 -6.20 -14.49
CA ASP A 239 -30.31 -6.95 -15.66
C ASP A 239 -29.17 -7.27 -16.66
N ALA A 240 -29.42 -8.24 -17.55
CA ALA A 240 -28.42 -8.74 -18.48
C ALA A 240 -28.00 -7.71 -19.56
N GLU A 241 -28.88 -6.78 -19.93
CA GLU A 241 -28.57 -5.73 -20.90
C GLU A 241 -27.67 -4.67 -20.26
N GLU A 242 -27.94 -4.31 -19.01
CA GLU A 242 -27.12 -3.39 -18.24
C GLU A 242 -25.75 -3.96 -17.93
N VAL A 243 -25.65 -5.24 -17.56
CA VAL A 243 -24.36 -5.92 -17.40
C VAL A 243 -23.58 -5.94 -18.72
N ALA A 244 -24.23 -6.26 -19.85
CA ALA A 244 -23.57 -6.26 -21.15
C ALA A 244 -23.06 -4.86 -21.54
N ARG A 245 -23.86 -3.83 -21.28
CA ARG A 245 -23.50 -2.43 -21.52
C ARG A 245 -22.36 -1.98 -20.61
N ALA A 246 -22.40 -2.32 -19.32
CA ALA A 246 -21.34 -2.02 -18.37
C ALA A 246 -20.01 -2.72 -18.76
N ASN A 247 -20.06 -3.96 -19.23
CA ASN A 247 -18.88 -4.68 -19.74
C ASN A 247 -18.29 -3.99 -20.98
N GLN A 248 -19.15 -3.62 -21.93
CA GLN A 248 -18.71 -2.93 -23.14
C GLN A 248 -18.07 -1.56 -22.84
N ASN A 249 -18.66 -0.81 -21.93
CA ASN A 249 -18.24 0.54 -21.58
C ASN A 249 -16.98 0.57 -20.71
N SER A 250 -16.89 -0.34 -19.74
CA SER A 250 -15.73 -0.45 -18.86
C SER A 250 -14.53 -1.11 -19.54
N GLY A 251 -14.76 -1.93 -20.56
CA GLY A 251 -13.72 -2.74 -21.19
C GLY A 251 -13.31 -3.97 -20.37
N GLY A 252 -13.98 -4.23 -19.25
CA GLY A 252 -13.76 -5.41 -18.40
C GLY A 252 -15.05 -6.18 -18.13
N ARG A 253 -15.03 -7.03 -17.09
CA ARG A 253 -16.17 -7.84 -16.65
C ARG A 253 -16.74 -7.35 -15.33
N VAL A 254 -18.01 -6.99 -15.34
CA VAL A 254 -18.82 -6.66 -14.16
C VAL A 254 -19.50 -7.92 -13.65
N VAL A 255 -19.33 -8.21 -12.36
CA VAL A 255 -19.91 -9.36 -11.66
C VAL A 255 -20.57 -8.85 -10.37
N ALA A 256 -21.84 -8.48 -10.48
CA ALA A 256 -22.69 -8.15 -9.32
C ALA A 256 -23.35 -9.41 -8.75
N ASN A 257 -23.78 -9.36 -7.48
CA ASN A 257 -24.48 -10.45 -6.80
C ASN A 257 -23.74 -11.78 -6.87
N ALA A 258 -22.41 -11.74 -6.69
CA ALA A 258 -21.58 -12.92 -6.82
C ALA A 258 -21.87 -13.95 -5.73
N ASN A 259 -22.13 -15.19 -6.15
CA ASN A 259 -22.36 -16.32 -5.24
C ASN A 259 -21.08 -16.85 -4.56
N SER A 260 -19.90 -16.51 -5.08
CA SER A 260 -18.63 -16.91 -4.48
C SER A 260 -18.30 -16.03 -3.27
N ASN A 261 -17.74 -16.62 -2.22
CA ASN A 261 -17.05 -15.83 -1.19
C ASN A 261 -15.57 -15.77 -1.55
N TYR A 262 -14.94 -14.62 -1.37
CA TYR A 262 -13.49 -14.49 -1.32
C TYR A 262 -13.10 -14.11 0.11
N SER A 263 -11.94 -14.53 0.59
CA SER A 263 -11.47 -14.20 1.93
C SER A 263 -10.38 -13.15 1.81
N ILE A 264 -10.62 -11.97 2.39
CA ILE A 264 -9.54 -10.99 2.57
C ILE A 264 -8.69 -11.42 3.75
N TYR A 265 -7.40 -11.57 3.50
CA TYR A 265 -6.41 -11.94 4.51
C TYR A 265 -6.36 -10.88 5.62
N ASP A 266 -6.59 -11.34 6.86
CA ASP A 266 -6.36 -10.52 8.05
C ASP A 266 -4.88 -10.52 8.38
N MET A 267 -4.27 -9.37 8.12
CA MET A 267 -2.85 -9.13 8.24
C MET A 267 -2.58 -8.48 9.59
N ASP A 268 -1.60 -9.01 10.32
CA ASP A 268 -1.06 -8.35 11.50
C ASP A 268 0.12 -7.43 11.12
N ALA A 269 0.35 -6.37 11.89
CA ALA A 269 1.46 -5.45 11.66
C ALA A 269 2.83 -6.16 11.62
N GLU A 270 2.99 -7.26 12.36
CA GLU A 270 4.22 -8.07 12.39
C GLU A 270 4.51 -8.76 11.05
N GLN A 271 3.51 -8.93 10.19
CA GLN A 271 3.64 -9.57 8.88
C GLN A 271 4.12 -8.58 7.81
N LEU A 272 4.23 -7.29 8.12
CA LEU A 272 4.87 -6.30 7.25
C LEU A 272 6.37 -6.56 7.15
N LYS A 273 6.93 -6.38 5.95
CA LYS A 273 8.38 -6.50 5.73
C LYS A 273 9.06 -5.20 6.13
N LEU A 274 9.23 -5.03 7.43
CA LEU A 274 9.97 -3.91 7.99
C LEU A 274 11.48 -4.07 7.68
N PRO A 275 12.21 -2.95 7.50
CA PRO A 275 13.66 -2.98 7.30
C PRO A 275 14.38 -3.78 8.40
N ALA A 276 15.29 -4.66 8.00
CA ALA A 276 16.05 -5.49 8.94
C ALA A 276 17.01 -4.62 9.77
N ASN A 277 17.22 -5.00 11.04
CA ASN A 277 18.15 -4.34 11.97
C ASN A 277 17.80 -2.88 12.30
N GLN A 278 16.52 -2.50 12.26
CA GLN A 278 16.11 -1.22 12.80
C GLN A 278 16.39 -1.15 14.31
N SER A 279 16.88 0.00 14.76
CA SER A 279 17.09 0.29 16.17
C SER A 279 15.91 1.07 16.71
N ARG A 280 15.44 0.68 17.90
CA ARG A 280 14.29 1.30 18.55
C ARG A 280 14.64 2.71 19.00
N VAL A 281 13.75 3.66 18.72
CA VAL A 281 13.76 5.05 19.18
C VAL A 281 12.42 5.32 19.87
N ASP A 282 12.43 5.62 21.16
CA ASP A 282 11.21 5.94 21.89
C ASP A 282 10.89 7.44 21.80
N VAL A 283 9.66 7.76 21.43
CA VAL A 283 9.18 9.15 21.34
C VAL A 283 7.95 9.32 22.24
N PRO A 284 7.87 10.40 23.05
CA PRO A 284 6.72 10.64 23.90
C PRO A 284 5.41 10.75 23.09
N PRO A 285 4.30 10.16 23.59
CA PRO A 285 3.00 10.34 22.97
C PRO A 285 2.54 11.80 23.11
N GLY A 286 1.53 12.18 22.33
CA GLY A 286 0.93 13.51 22.41
C GLY A 286 0.75 14.17 21.04
N ARG A 287 0.37 15.44 21.10
CA ARG A 287 0.33 16.32 19.93
C ARG A 287 1.56 17.22 19.91
N TRP A 288 2.24 17.24 18.77
CA TRP A 288 3.39 18.06 18.44
C TRP A 288 2.98 19.09 17.38
N ASN A 289 3.00 20.36 17.76
CA ASN A 289 2.51 21.46 16.93
C ASN A 289 3.63 22.45 16.63
N PHE A 290 4.01 22.58 15.36
CA PHE A 290 4.85 23.70 14.94
C PHE A 290 3.97 24.94 14.83
N VAL A 291 4.36 26.02 15.52
CA VAL A 291 3.53 27.23 15.52
C VAL A 291 4.37 28.49 15.69
N ARG A 292 3.91 29.57 15.06
CA ARG A 292 4.41 30.92 15.28
C ARG A 292 3.55 31.67 16.29
N VAL A 293 4.17 32.15 17.37
CA VAL A 293 3.49 32.80 18.50
C VAL A 293 4.18 34.11 18.90
N PRO A 294 3.44 35.11 19.40
CA PRO A 294 4.08 36.29 19.99
C PRO A 294 4.70 35.90 21.33
N ALA A 295 5.98 36.20 21.51
CA ALA A 295 6.74 35.87 22.71
C ALA A 295 7.59 37.06 23.16
N GLU A 296 7.78 37.20 24.47
CA GLU A 296 8.85 38.03 25.01
C GLU A 296 10.14 37.21 24.95
N VAL A 297 11.12 37.68 24.18
CA VAL A 297 12.34 36.94 23.87
C VAL A 297 13.54 37.76 24.30
N THR A 298 14.39 37.16 25.14
CA THR A 298 15.75 37.65 25.40
C THR A 298 16.70 36.99 24.41
N TYR A 299 17.37 37.79 23.58
CA TYR A 299 18.36 37.31 22.62
C TYR A 299 19.69 38.06 22.76
N SER A 300 20.77 37.36 22.43
CA SER A 300 22.12 37.92 22.32
C SER A 300 22.55 38.01 20.87
N ALA A 301 23.03 39.16 20.43
CA ALA A 301 23.50 39.40 19.08
C ALA A 301 24.74 40.30 19.03
N ARG A 302 25.57 40.10 18.01
CA ARG A 302 26.76 40.89 17.78
C ARG A 302 26.44 42.12 16.94
N TYR A 303 26.83 43.30 17.43
CA TYR A 303 26.72 44.56 16.72
C TYR A 303 28.13 45.12 16.44
N GLY A 304 28.33 45.67 15.24
CA GLY A 304 29.56 46.34 14.83
C GLY A 304 29.43 47.85 14.91
N SER A 305 30.47 48.55 15.35
CA SER A 305 30.46 50.02 15.42
C SER A 305 30.13 50.63 14.07
N ALA A 306 29.17 51.57 14.01
CA ALA A 306 28.72 52.24 12.78
C ALA A 306 29.75 53.23 12.20
N TYR A 307 30.96 53.31 12.77
CA TYR A 307 31.91 54.40 12.54
C TYR A 307 32.28 54.54 11.05
N LYS A 308 31.72 55.57 10.41
CA LYS A 308 32.28 56.20 9.21
C LYS A 308 33.35 57.21 9.63
N SER A 309 34.52 56.71 10.05
CA SER A 309 35.70 57.55 10.03
C SER A 309 36.26 57.51 8.60
N SER A 310 35.83 58.44 7.75
CA SER A 310 36.64 58.78 6.58
C SER A 310 37.92 59.44 7.10
N GLN A 311 38.96 58.64 7.36
CA GLN A 311 40.29 59.21 7.46
C GLN A 311 40.67 59.66 6.05
N SER A 312 40.61 60.98 5.84
CA SER A 312 41.40 61.63 4.81
C SER A 312 42.85 61.33 5.15
N ASP A 313 43.61 60.76 4.22
CA ASP A 313 45.06 60.91 4.31
C ASP A 313 45.42 62.41 4.24
N ASN A 314 46.68 62.75 4.51
CA ASN A 314 47.13 64.15 4.47
C ASN A 314 46.96 64.83 3.09
N ASP A 315 46.54 64.08 2.06
CA ASP A 315 46.32 64.53 0.68
C ASP A 315 44.83 64.57 0.26
N GLY A 316 43.88 64.34 1.18
CA GLY A 316 42.45 64.42 0.87
C GLY A 316 41.86 63.18 0.17
N LYS A 317 42.62 62.09 0.06
CA LYS A 317 42.13 60.84 -0.55
C LYS A 317 41.39 60.00 0.49
N ILE A 318 40.18 59.56 0.10
CA ILE A 318 39.41 58.58 0.86
C ILE A 318 40.10 57.22 0.68
N VAL A 319 40.80 56.77 1.71
CA VAL A 319 41.34 55.39 1.74
C VAL A 319 40.17 54.45 2.07
N PRO A 320 39.91 53.40 1.28
CA PRO A 320 38.93 52.38 1.67
C PRO A 320 39.39 51.72 2.97
N TYR A 321 38.56 51.82 4.00
CA TYR A 321 38.86 51.32 5.34
C TYR A 321 38.97 49.79 5.33
N ASP A 322 40.02 49.25 5.94
CA ASP A 322 40.18 47.80 6.13
C ASP A 322 39.15 47.34 7.17
N ASN A 323 38.27 46.39 6.81
CA ASN A 323 37.22 45.86 7.71
C ASN A 323 37.78 45.19 8.99
N ARG A 324 39.10 45.07 9.13
CA ARG A 324 39.79 44.49 10.29
C ARG A 324 39.73 45.30 11.58
N ASP A 325 39.42 46.61 11.52
CA ASP A 325 39.40 47.50 12.70
C ASP A 325 37.99 47.85 13.23
N ARG A 326 36.93 47.12 12.82
CA ARG A 326 35.61 47.31 13.42
C ARG A 326 35.59 46.82 14.86
N ALA A 327 35.20 47.69 15.79
CA ALA A 327 34.84 47.25 17.13
C ALA A 327 33.52 46.47 17.07
N PHE A 328 33.43 45.41 17.87
CA PHE A 328 32.21 44.62 17.99
C PHE A 328 31.82 44.51 19.45
N LYS A 329 30.52 44.43 19.69
CA LYS A 329 29.94 44.24 21.01
C LYS A 329 28.79 43.25 20.93
N ASP A 330 28.73 42.34 21.88
CA ASP A 330 27.58 41.47 22.07
C ASP A 330 26.55 42.20 22.94
N VAL A 331 25.33 42.33 22.43
CA VAL A 331 24.22 43.00 23.12
C VAL A 331 23.15 41.95 23.40
N SER A 332 22.71 41.89 24.66
CA SER A 332 21.54 41.11 25.08
C SER A 332 20.36 42.04 25.27
N THR A 333 19.28 41.80 24.55
CA THR A 333 18.07 42.64 24.53
C THR A 333 16.84 41.75 24.71
N THR A 334 15.78 42.30 25.32
CA THR A 334 14.48 41.62 25.47
C THR A 334 13.41 42.38 24.71
N GLU A 335 12.71 41.70 23.81
CA GLU A 335 11.68 42.28 22.94
C GLU A 335 10.49 41.34 22.76
N THR A 336 9.31 41.91 22.48
CA THR A 336 8.16 41.14 22.04
C THR A 336 8.22 40.95 20.53
N ILE A 337 8.40 39.70 20.09
CA ILE A 337 8.53 39.33 18.68
C ILE A 337 7.73 38.06 18.39
N TRP A 338 7.43 37.82 17.11
CA TRP A 338 6.89 36.55 16.66
C TRP A 338 7.98 35.49 16.60
N LEU A 339 7.77 34.38 17.31
CA LEU A 339 8.74 33.29 17.45
C LEU A 339 8.14 31.98 16.96
N ASP A 340 8.91 31.25 16.15
CA ASP A 340 8.60 29.87 15.79
C ASP A 340 9.02 28.92 16.91
N VAL A 341 8.08 28.12 17.39
CA VAL A 341 8.28 27.14 18.47
C VAL A 341 7.66 25.80 18.10
N LEU A 342 8.08 24.76 18.82
CA LEU A 342 7.42 23.45 18.82
C LEU A 342 6.72 23.29 20.16
N GLU A 343 5.39 23.15 20.12
CA GLU A 343 4.56 22.89 21.29
C GLU A 343 4.29 21.39 21.41
N HIS A 344 4.45 20.82 22.60
CA HIS A 344 4.08 19.44 22.92
C HIS A 344 2.93 19.42 23.93
N TYR A 345 1.90 18.63 23.62
CA TYR A 345 0.69 18.47 24.43
C TYR A 345 0.55 17.00 24.84
N ASP A 346 0.47 16.76 26.15
CA ASP A 346 0.17 15.45 26.72
C ASP A 346 -0.83 15.62 27.88
N PRO A 347 -2.11 15.20 27.72
CA PRO A 347 -2.67 14.49 26.57
C PRO A 347 -2.84 15.38 25.31
N PRO A 348 -3.03 14.78 24.11
CA PRO A 348 -3.07 15.52 22.83
C PRO A 348 -4.12 16.64 22.74
N ASP A 349 -5.23 16.51 23.46
CA ASP A 349 -6.37 17.42 23.50
C ASP A 349 -6.26 18.50 24.59
N ALA A 350 -5.13 18.56 25.30
CA ALA A 350 -4.91 19.57 26.32
C ALA A 350 -5.02 21.00 25.74
N ALA A 351 -5.65 21.89 26.52
CA ALA A 351 -5.87 23.28 26.11
C ALA A 351 -4.59 24.13 26.10
N LYS A 352 -3.55 23.69 26.82
CA LYS A 352 -2.23 24.32 26.90
C LYS A 352 -1.14 23.26 26.66
N PRO A 353 0.01 23.63 26.08
CA PRO A 353 1.11 22.70 25.92
C PRO A 353 1.75 22.38 27.26
N THR A 354 2.23 21.16 27.40
CA THR A 354 3.03 20.70 28.54
C THR A 354 4.44 21.29 28.45
N THR A 355 5.02 21.30 27.25
CA THR A 355 6.36 21.83 27.01
C THR A 355 6.44 22.59 25.68
N VAL A 356 7.23 23.66 25.64
CA VAL A 356 7.49 24.46 24.45
C VAL A 356 8.98 24.51 24.18
N TYR A 357 9.37 24.09 22.98
CA TYR A 357 10.76 23.99 22.54
C TYR A 357 11.11 25.09 21.55
N ARG A 358 12.33 25.62 21.66
CA ARG A 358 12.90 26.61 20.74
C ARG A 358 14.36 26.28 20.38
N GLY A 359 14.71 26.35 19.10
CA GLY A 359 16.10 26.30 18.67
C GLY A 359 16.86 27.56 19.10
N ALA A 360 18.00 27.40 19.77
CA ALA A 360 18.80 28.51 20.27
C ALA A 360 19.34 29.42 19.16
N TYR A 361 19.69 28.86 18.00
CA TYR A 361 20.32 29.58 16.89
C TYR A 361 19.43 29.66 15.65
N ARG A 362 18.13 29.36 15.77
CA ARG A 362 17.19 29.67 14.69
C ARG A 362 17.07 31.20 14.58
N THR A 363 17.41 31.72 13.41
CA THR A 363 17.49 33.17 13.19
C THR A 363 16.49 33.70 12.17
N SER A 364 15.82 32.82 11.42
CA SER A 364 14.97 33.17 10.28
C SER A 364 13.74 34.01 10.66
N ASP A 365 13.20 33.76 11.85
CA ASP A 365 12.11 34.52 12.47
C ASP A 365 12.64 35.67 13.33
N LEU A 366 13.81 35.52 13.93
CA LEU A 366 14.41 36.50 14.84
C LEU A 366 14.98 37.73 14.09
N ILE A 367 15.90 37.53 13.14
CA ILE A 367 16.62 38.62 12.44
C ILE A 367 15.71 39.68 11.83
N PRO A 368 14.60 39.33 11.12
CA PRO A 368 13.73 40.33 10.50
C PRO A 368 13.04 41.27 11.49
N GLN A 369 13.00 40.92 12.78
CA GLN A 369 12.30 41.66 13.84
C GLN A 369 13.27 42.32 14.84
N MET A 370 14.57 42.04 14.74
CA MET A 370 15.58 42.61 15.63
C MET A 370 15.84 44.10 15.34
N LEU A 371 16.36 44.80 16.34
CA LEU A 371 16.87 46.15 16.17
C LEU A 371 18.02 46.18 15.16
N GLU A 372 17.85 46.96 14.09
CA GLU A 372 18.92 47.22 13.11
C GLU A 372 20.13 47.93 13.74
N SER A 373 19.89 48.72 14.80
CA SER A 373 20.94 49.42 15.52
C SER A 373 20.66 49.57 17.01
N VAL A 374 21.71 49.56 17.82
CA VAL A 374 21.67 49.83 19.25
C VAL A 374 22.48 51.09 19.54
N GLN A 375 21.98 51.95 20.43
CA GLN A 375 22.65 53.17 20.85
C GLN A 375 23.31 52.97 22.21
N GLU A 376 24.57 53.39 22.32
CA GLU A 376 25.29 53.46 23.58
C GLU A 376 25.59 54.92 23.92
N VAL A 377 25.05 55.39 25.04
CA VAL A 377 25.26 56.76 25.52
C VAL A 377 26.33 56.73 26.60
N THR A 378 27.48 57.35 26.33
CA THR A 378 28.58 57.51 27.31
C THR A 378 28.74 58.98 27.65
N THR A 379 29.04 59.27 28.93
CA THR A 379 29.36 60.63 29.39
C THR A 379 30.82 60.69 29.77
N GLU A 380 31.64 61.32 28.92
CA GLU A 380 33.07 61.50 29.17
C GLU A 380 33.38 63.00 29.30
N LYS A 381 33.97 63.40 30.43
CA LYS A 381 34.33 64.81 30.73
C LYS A 381 33.17 65.83 30.63
N GLY A 382 31.92 65.39 30.79
CA GLY A 382 30.73 66.25 30.70
C GLY A 382 30.14 66.39 29.30
N GLU A 383 30.74 65.73 28.30
CA GLU A 383 30.17 65.60 26.96
C GLU A 383 29.39 64.27 26.84
N ILE A 384 28.22 64.33 26.21
CA ILE A 384 27.39 63.16 25.91
C ILE A 384 27.81 62.64 24.53
N ASN A 385 28.40 61.46 24.48
CA ASN A 385 28.72 60.74 23.25
C ASN A 385 27.67 59.66 23.00
N VAL A 386 27.15 59.59 21.78
CA VAL A 386 26.19 58.56 21.36
C VAL A 386 26.84 57.73 20.26
N ASP A 387 27.20 56.49 20.59
CA ASP A 387 27.73 55.53 19.64
C ASP A 387 26.59 54.68 19.07
N TYR A 388 26.57 54.54 17.75
CA TYR A 388 25.64 53.66 17.06
C TYR A 388 26.35 52.35 16.71
N TRP A 389 25.71 51.24 17.03
CA TRP A 389 26.18 49.90 16.71
C TRP A 389 25.16 49.26 15.76
N LEU A 390 25.59 48.85 14.58
CA LEU A 390 24.73 48.21 13.57
C LEU A 390 24.78 46.70 13.74
N LEU A 391 23.66 46.01 13.54
CA LEU A 391 23.62 44.56 13.57
C LEU A 391 24.66 44.00 12.59
N ASP A 392 25.59 43.18 13.09
CA ASP A 392 26.58 42.55 12.22
C ASP A 392 25.85 41.60 11.25
N PRO A 393 26.00 41.75 9.91
CA PRO A 393 25.38 40.82 8.96
C PRO A 393 25.85 39.37 9.13
N LEU A 394 26.99 39.15 9.81
CA LEU A 394 27.51 37.83 10.16
C LEU A 394 27.13 37.38 11.58
N SER A 395 26.37 38.19 12.32
CA SER A 395 25.84 37.84 13.63
C SER A 395 25.00 36.57 13.51
N LYS A 396 25.23 35.65 14.45
CA LYS A 396 24.37 34.49 14.67
C LYS A 396 23.60 34.75 15.96
N PRO A 397 22.54 35.58 15.93
CA PRO A 397 21.78 35.88 17.13
C PRO A 397 21.30 34.58 17.77
N ARG A 398 21.33 34.57 19.10
CA ARG A 398 21.00 33.42 19.92
C ARG A 398 19.86 33.78 20.85
N THR A 399 18.83 32.95 20.90
CA THR A 399 17.79 33.03 21.93
C THR A 399 18.35 32.50 23.25
N ASP A 400 18.32 33.32 24.30
CA ASP A 400 18.78 32.97 25.64
C ASP A 400 17.63 32.64 26.59
N LYS A 401 16.49 33.29 26.40
CA LYS A 401 15.25 33.06 27.15
C LYS A 401 14.05 33.46 26.31
N PHE A 402 12.91 32.80 26.48
CA PHE A 402 11.65 33.25 25.94
C PHE A 402 10.49 32.90 26.87
N THR A 403 9.41 33.67 26.80
CA THR A 403 8.14 33.40 27.49
C THR A 403 6.97 33.78 26.60
N ILE A 404 5.91 32.98 26.64
CA ILE A 404 4.68 33.18 25.87
C ILE A 404 3.54 33.48 26.84
N ALA A 405 2.80 34.56 26.61
CA ALA A 405 1.65 34.92 27.44
C ALA A 405 0.55 33.85 27.33
N GLY A 406 -0.03 33.43 28.47
CA GLY A 406 -1.02 32.35 28.57
C GLY A 406 -0.42 30.96 28.82
N TYR A 407 0.91 30.82 28.76
CA TYR A 407 1.65 29.55 28.94
C TYR A 407 2.38 29.52 30.28
N GLU A 408 1.80 30.13 31.31
CA GLU A 408 2.46 30.27 32.62
C GLU A 408 2.71 28.93 33.31
N ASP A 409 1.97 27.89 32.93
CA ASP A 409 2.04 26.53 33.47
C ASP A 409 2.87 25.57 32.60
N SER A 410 3.42 26.04 31.47
CA SER A 410 4.17 25.23 30.52
C SER A 410 5.67 25.28 30.80
N ASP A 411 6.38 24.18 30.53
CA ASP A 411 7.84 24.17 30.55
C ASP A 411 8.41 24.80 29.27
N PHE A 412 9.50 25.56 29.39
CA PHE A 412 10.17 26.21 28.25
C PHE A 412 11.60 25.68 28.11
N GLU A 413 11.91 25.10 26.96
CA GLU A 413 13.23 24.53 26.68
C GLU A 413 13.89 25.17 25.45
N ILE A 414 15.15 25.55 25.60
CA ILE A 414 15.99 26.05 24.51
C ILE A 414 16.98 24.96 24.10
N VAL A 415 16.82 24.46 22.87
CA VAL A 415 17.61 23.37 22.31
C VAL A 415 18.81 23.94 21.56
N SER A 416 20.02 23.71 22.06
CA SER A 416 21.23 24.44 21.62
C SER A 416 22.21 23.66 20.74
N ARG A 417 22.22 22.32 20.78
CA ARG A 417 23.29 21.53 20.14
C ARG A 417 23.16 21.45 18.62
N THR A 418 21.94 21.52 18.10
CA THR A 418 21.62 21.32 16.67
C THR A 418 20.39 22.10 16.21
N ASP A 419 19.80 22.94 17.08
CA ASP A 419 18.44 23.50 16.91
C ASP A 419 17.39 22.43 16.54
N GLY A 420 17.59 21.20 17.03
CA GLY A 420 16.64 20.12 16.83
C GLY A 420 16.49 19.31 18.10
N LEU A 421 15.24 19.00 18.47
CA LEU A 421 14.94 18.05 19.54
C LEU A 421 15.17 16.65 18.98
N VAL A 422 16.16 15.93 19.53
CA VAL A 422 16.59 14.62 19.04
C VAL A 422 16.28 13.56 20.09
N PHE A 423 15.52 12.56 19.69
CA PHE A 423 15.33 11.31 20.40
C PHE A 423 16.34 10.30 19.85
N GLU A 424 17.29 9.88 20.66
CA GLU A 424 18.32 8.93 20.28
C GLU A 424 17.90 7.51 20.67
N GLY A 425 18.03 6.58 19.73
CA GLY A 425 17.87 5.16 19.94
C GLY A 425 19.21 4.44 20.05
N GLU A 426 19.14 3.12 20.09
CA GLU A 426 20.33 2.27 20.04
C GLU A 426 21.07 2.42 18.69
N ASN A 427 22.36 2.12 18.67
CA ASN A 427 23.21 2.11 17.47
C ASN A 427 23.24 3.42 16.65
N GLY A 428 22.86 4.55 17.25
CA GLY A 428 22.88 5.86 16.61
C GLY A 428 21.66 6.18 15.74
N ALA A 429 20.62 5.34 15.74
CA ALA A 429 19.34 5.71 15.16
C ALA A 429 18.73 6.89 15.90
N SER A 430 18.01 7.77 15.20
CA SER A 430 17.40 8.93 15.84
C SER A 430 16.10 9.34 15.19
N PHE A 431 15.27 10.03 15.97
CA PHE A 431 14.09 10.75 15.50
C PHE A 431 14.22 12.20 15.92
N ARG A 432 14.17 13.12 14.96
CA ARG A 432 14.50 14.52 15.17
C ARG A 432 13.38 15.43 14.74
N PHE A 433 12.95 16.32 15.63
CA PHE A 433 12.22 17.53 15.27
C PHE A 433 13.25 18.62 14.95
N ASP A 434 13.47 18.89 13.67
CA ASP A 434 14.33 19.96 13.20
C ASP A 434 13.60 21.30 13.31
N LEU A 435 13.89 22.03 14.39
CA LEU A 435 13.23 23.30 14.67
C LEU A 435 13.68 24.39 13.70
N THR A 436 14.78 24.23 12.95
CA THR A 436 15.27 25.21 11.95
C THR A 436 14.56 25.11 10.62
N ASN A 437 14.19 23.91 10.19
CA ASN A 437 13.48 23.70 8.93
C ASN A 437 12.00 23.36 9.13
N GLN A 438 11.55 23.20 10.38
CA GLN A 438 10.21 22.71 10.75
C GLN A 438 9.92 21.35 10.11
N GLN A 439 10.85 20.43 10.31
CA GLN A 439 10.78 19.07 9.76
C GLN A 439 10.85 18.04 10.87
N VAL A 440 10.24 16.89 10.62
CA VAL A 440 10.34 15.71 11.45
C VAL A 440 11.09 14.67 10.63
N LEU A 441 12.29 14.33 11.10
CA LEU A 441 13.24 13.47 10.38
C LEU A 441 13.43 12.18 11.17
N ALA A 442 13.10 11.05 10.57
CA ALA A 442 13.47 9.75 11.09
C ALA A 442 14.76 9.26 10.41
N ASP A 443 15.72 8.78 11.19
CA ASP A 443 16.87 8.06 10.64
C ASP A 443 16.34 6.81 9.92
N PRO A 444 16.82 6.48 8.71
CA PRO A 444 16.41 5.27 7.99
C PRO A 444 16.64 3.94 8.70
N SER A 445 17.46 3.95 9.75
CA SER A 445 17.64 2.78 10.63
C SER A 445 16.71 2.79 11.85
N ALA A 446 15.89 3.83 12.02
CA ALA A 446 15.01 3.99 13.17
C ALA A 446 13.71 3.21 13.00
N ARG A 447 13.36 2.50 14.08
CA ARG A 447 11.98 2.14 14.40
C ARG A 447 11.52 3.05 15.53
N VAL A 448 10.68 4.01 15.20
CA VAL A 448 10.13 4.99 16.13
C VAL A 448 8.91 4.37 16.81
N ASP A 449 9.02 4.10 18.10
CA ASP A 449 7.95 3.52 18.91
C ASP A 449 7.32 4.62 19.79
N VAL A 450 5.99 4.75 19.71
CA VAL A 450 5.17 5.68 20.51
C VAL A 450 4.12 4.87 21.27
N GLU A 451 4.17 4.89 22.61
CA GLU A 451 3.28 4.10 23.48
C GLU A 451 1.81 4.56 23.47
N GLY A 452 1.50 5.70 22.85
CA GLY A 452 0.17 6.30 22.76
C GLY A 452 -0.08 6.93 21.39
N PRO A 453 -0.94 7.96 21.29
CA PRO A 453 -1.16 8.67 20.03
C PRO A 453 0.03 9.57 19.68
N LEU A 454 0.24 9.77 18.38
CA LEU A 454 1.20 10.73 17.82
C LEU A 454 0.45 11.65 16.85
N HIS A 455 0.22 12.90 17.25
CA HIS A 455 -0.33 13.91 16.34
C HIS A 455 0.79 14.88 15.96
N LEU A 456 1.04 15.06 14.66
CA LEU A 456 1.98 16.01 14.09
C LEU A 456 1.18 17.05 13.32
N THR A 457 1.31 18.32 13.69
CA THR A 457 0.55 19.40 13.05
C THR A 457 1.34 20.70 12.96
N SER A 458 0.82 21.65 12.19
CA SER A 458 1.25 23.04 12.22
C SER A 458 0.05 23.95 12.16
N GLU A 459 -0.20 24.69 13.23
CA GLU A 459 -1.25 25.69 13.25
C GLU A 459 -0.69 27.09 13.00
N SER A 460 -1.43 27.92 12.25
CA SER A 460 -1.18 29.37 12.19
C SER A 460 -2.16 30.08 13.11
N ARG A 461 -1.69 30.67 14.22
CA ARG A 461 -2.56 31.36 15.19
C ARG A 461 -3.01 32.76 14.77
N SER A 462 -2.47 33.29 13.67
CA SER A 462 -2.78 34.65 13.22
C SER A 462 -3.29 34.66 11.79
N SER A 463 -4.27 35.51 11.52
CA SER A 463 -4.67 35.88 10.17
C SER A 463 -3.65 36.80 9.48
N GLU A 464 -2.67 37.31 10.22
CA GLU A 464 -1.61 38.17 9.69
C GLU A 464 -0.60 37.35 8.87
N PRO A 465 -0.13 37.86 7.71
CA PRO A 465 0.83 37.16 6.85
C PRO A 465 2.13 36.76 7.56
N GLN A 466 2.52 37.52 8.59
CA GLN A 466 3.73 37.30 9.39
C GLN A 466 3.59 36.11 10.36
N GLY A 467 2.37 35.67 10.66
CA GLY A 467 2.06 34.57 11.59
C GLY A 467 1.80 33.21 10.93
N LYS A 468 2.04 33.07 9.62
CA LYS A 468 1.88 31.78 8.93
C LYS A 468 3.05 30.85 9.22
N THR A 469 2.74 29.69 9.79
CA THR A 469 3.71 28.62 10.01
C THR A 469 3.81 27.75 8.75
N PRO A 470 5.02 27.45 8.25
CA PRO A 470 5.21 26.41 7.25
C PRO A 470 4.67 25.03 7.69
N PRO A 471 4.11 24.23 6.77
CA PRO A 471 3.61 22.89 7.10
C PRO A 471 4.77 21.96 7.51
N PRO A 472 4.62 21.08 8.53
CA PRO A 472 5.67 20.18 8.95
C PRO A 472 5.91 19.15 7.85
N VAL A 473 7.17 18.83 7.60
CA VAL A 473 7.53 17.73 6.70
C VAL A 473 7.92 16.51 7.53
N LEU A 474 7.12 15.45 7.51
CA LEU A 474 7.52 14.15 8.04
C LEU A 474 8.26 13.38 6.94
N ASN A 475 9.57 13.19 7.13
CA ASN A 475 10.40 12.40 6.23
C ASN A 475 10.67 11.02 6.85
N LEU A 476 10.09 9.98 6.26
CA LEU A 476 10.27 8.60 6.70
C LEU A 476 11.41 7.87 5.99
N GLY A 477 12.06 8.48 4.99
CA GLY A 477 13.12 7.80 4.25
C GLY A 477 13.33 8.35 2.85
N HIS A 478 14.42 7.93 2.21
CA HIS A 478 14.76 8.34 0.84
C HIS A 478 15.59 7.26 0.15
N VAL A 479 15.78 7.40 -1.16
CA VAL A 479 16.83 6.68 -1.88
C VAL A 479 18.11 7.49 -1.76
N ASP A 480 19.18 6.90 -1.23
CA ASP A 480 20.47 7.60 -1.13
C ASP A 480 21.16 7.74 -2.49
N ALA A 481 22.27 8.47 -2.54
CA ALA A 481 23.01 8.72 -3.78
C ALA A 481 23.55 7.43 -4.43
N GLU A 482 23.63 6.34 -3.67
CA GLU A 482 24.05 5.02 -4.13
C GLU A 482 22.88 4.16 -4.64
N GLY A 483 21.65 4.70 -4.67
CA GLY A 483 20.46 3.94 -5.08
C GLY A 483 19.98 2.95 -4.00
N LYS A 484 20.43 3.10 -2.74
CA LYS A 484 19.94 2.25 -1.66
C LYS A 484 18.74 2.89 -1.00
N VAL A 485 17.67 2.12 -0.96
CA VAL A 485 16.45 2.50 -0.29
C VAL A 485 16.64 2.48 1.22
N LYS A 486 16.39 3.63 1.85
CA LYS A 486 16.51 3.88 3.28
C LYS A 486 15.10 4.19 3.83
N ARG A 487 14.59 3.37 4.76
CA ARG A 487 13.21 3.42 5.26
C ARG A 487 13.14 3.39 6.78
N ALA A 488 12.50 4.37 7.37
CA ALA A 488 12.13 4.35 8.78
C ALA A 488 10.74 3.72 8.95
N THR A 489 10.50 3.23 10.16
CA THR A 489 9.19 2.76 10.59
C THR A 489 8.74 3.62 11.75
N LEU A 490 7.53 4.17 11.65
CA LEU A 490 6.88 4.88 12.73
C LEU A 490 5.69 4.06 13.20
N MET A 491 5.75 3.62 14.44
CA MET A 491 4.78 2.75 15.06
C MET A 491 4.21 3.43 16.30
N ALA A 492 2.91 3.69 16.29
CA ALA A 492 2.19 4.20 17.43
C ALA A 492 1.19 3.15 17.91
N ARG A 493 1.03 3.05 19.24
CA ARG A 493 -0.02 2.21 19.80
C ARG A 493 -1.40 2.84 19.57
N GLY A 494 -1.51 4.16 19.72
CA GLY A 494 -2.72 4.94 19.46
C GLY A 494 -2.77 5.53 18.05
N ASP A 495 -3.56 6.60 17.90
CA ASP A 495 -3.76 7.28 16.62
C ASP A 495 -2.45 7.90 16.08
N ILE A 496 -2.26 7.86 14.76
CA ILE A 496 -1.27 8.67 14.05
C ILE A 496 -2.03 9.72 13.26
N ASP A 497 -1.85 10.99 13.58
CA ASP A 497 -2.52 12.09 12.89
C ASP A 497 -1.47 13.07 12.35
N ILE A 498 -1.38 13.20 11.04
CA ILE A 498 -0.50 14.15 10.36
C ILE A 498 -1.40 15.17 9.67
N SER A 499 -1.73 16.24 10.38
CA SER A 499 -2.60 17.31 9.91
C SER A 499 -1.77 18.54 9.51
N GLU A 500 -2.24 19.27 8.49
CA GLU A 500 -1.58 20.46 7.97
C GLU A 500 -0.10 20.26 7.55
N GLY A 501 0.32 19.01 7.34
CA GLY A 501 1.70 18.63 7.05
C GLY A 501 1.95 18.08 5.64
N VAL A 502 3.17 17.62 5.43
CA VAL A 502 3.66 16.96 4.22
C VAL A 502 4.33 15.66 4.66
N THR A 503 3.89 14.52 4.15
CA THR A 503 4.57 13.23 4.39
C THR A 503 5.41 12.90 3.17
N GLN A 504 6.72 12.83 3.32
CA GLN A 504 7.65 12.50 2.24
C GLN A 504 8.40 11.21 2.54
N GLY A 505 8.72 10.50 1.47
CA GLY A 505 9.66 9.39 1.56
C GLY A 505 9.03 8.01 1.62
N LEU A 506 9.88 7.05 1.98
CA LEU A 506 9.63 5.61 1.92
C LEU A 506 9.63 5.05 3.34
N GLY A 507 8.71 4.17 3.69
CA GLY A 507 8.65 3.65 5.05
C GLY A 507 7.34 2.99 5.43
N ALA A 508 7.06 2.97 6.72
CA ALA A 508 5.81 2.45 7.27
C ALA A 508 5.26 3.37 8.37
N LEU A 509 3.97 3.67 8.29
CA LEU A 509 3.14 4.27 9.33
C LEU A 509 2.23 3.18 9.87
N ILE A 510 2.39 2.84 11.16
CA ILE A 510 1.69 1.71 11.78
C ILE A 510 0.99 2.22 13.04
N SER A 511 -0.34 2.33 13.00
CA SER A 511 -1.15 2.46 14.20
C SER A 511 -1.69 1.10 14.59
N LEU A 512 -1.34 0.61 15.79
CA LEU A 512 -1.70 -0.74 16.22
C LEU A 512 -3.17 -0.85 16.68
N GLU A 513 -3.65 0.15 17.42
CA GLU A 513 -4.99 0.16 18.02
C GLU A 513 -5.81 1.40 17.60
N GLY A 514 -5.21 2.36 16.90
CA GLY A 514 -5.80 3.65 16.55
C GLY A 514 -6.06 3.85 15.06
N ASP A 515 -6.43 5.09 14.71
CA ASP A 515 -6.60 5.56 13.34
C ASP A 515 -5.26 6.04 12.74
N VAL A 516 -5.15 6.08 11.41
CA VAL A 516 -4.12 6.84 10.70
C VAL A 516 -4.77 7.93 9.87
N ARG A 517 -4.48 9.20 10.15
CA ARG A 517 -4.96 10.36 9.40
C ARG A 517 -3.80 11.10 8.75
N ILE A 518 -3.90 11.35 7.45
CA ILE A 518 -2.94 12.16 6.69
C ILE A 518 -3.72 13.25 5.96
N GLN A 519 -3.69 14.47 6.50
CA GLN A 519 -4.48 15.61 6.04
C GLN A 519 -3.57 16.79 5.65
N PRO A 520 -2.89 16.70 4.51
CA PRO A 520 -1.99 17.72 4.06
C PRO A 520 -2.68 19.01 3.62
N THR A 521 -1.98 20.14 3.73
CA THR A 521 -2.44 21.47 3.29
C THR A 521 -1.75 21.96 2.01
N SER A 522 -0.61 21.37 1.61
CA SER A 522 0.19 21.85 0.48
C SER A 522 0.24 20.88 -0.70
N ALA A 523 0.39 21.43 -1.91
CA ALA A 523 0.27 20.71 -3.19
C ALA A 523 1.23 19.52 -3.42
N SER A 524 2.23 19.32 -2.57
CA SER A 524 3.36 18.38 -2.77
C SER A 524 3.49 17.37 -1.64
N ALA A 525 2.35 17.02 -1.03
CA ALA A 525 2.36 16.50 0.34
C ALA A 525 2.47 14.99 0.52
N VAL A 526 2.36 14.20 -0.55
CA VAL A 526 2.76 12.80 -0.56
C VAL A 526 3.58 12.60 -1.83
N ASP A 527 4.90 12.64 -1.68
CA ASP A 527 5.85 12.33 -2.75
C ASP A 527 6.62 11.09 -2.34
N VAL A 528 6.16 9.96 -2.86
CA VAL A 528 6.82 8.65 -2.72
C VAL A 528 7.60 8.46 -4.01
N ASP A 529 8.93 8.47 -3.94
CA ASP A 529 9.78 8.32 -5.13
C ASP A 529 9.38 7.06 -5.91
N ALA A 530 8.72 7.29 -7.05
CA ALA A 530 8.08 6.27 -7.86
C ALA A 530 9.06 5.56 -8.80
N SER A 531 10.33 6.00 -8.86
CA SER A 531 11.31 5.56 -9.86
C SER A 531 11.83 4.13 -9.63
N GLU A 532 11.71 3.58 -8.43
CA GLU A 532 12.14 2.21 -8.11
C GLU A 532 10.95 1.29 -7.82
N ASN A 533 10.98 0.06 -8.34
CA ASN A 533 9.84 -0.89 -8.23
C ASN A 533 9.61 -1.41 -6.81
N ASP A 534 10.62 -1.31 -5.94
CA ASP A 534 10.54 -1.83 -4.57
C ASP A 534 10.19 -0.74 -3.54
N THR A 535 10.08 0.52 -3.95
CA THR A 535 9.90 1.69 -3.07
C THR A 535 8.43 2.06 -2.92
N GLY A 536 7.93 2.09 -1.68
CA GLY A 536 6.56 2.49 -1.38
C GLY A 536 6.38 2.88 0.10
N LEU A 537 5.23 3.47 0.41
CA LEU A 537 4.77 3.76 1.76
C LEU A 537 3.76 2.71 2.21
N VAL A 538 3.95 2.15 3.40
CA VAL A 538 2.96 1.29 4.04
C VAL A 538 2.18 2.10 5.05
N ILE A 539 0.85 2.08 4.97
CA ILE A 539 -0.05 2.56 6.01
C ILE A 539 -0.78 1.35 6.57
N PHE A 540 -0.60 1.09 7.86
CA PHE A 540 -1.32 0.08 8.61
C PHE A 540 -2.09 0.75 9.73
N SER A 541 -3.41 0.50 9.79
CA SER A 541 -4.27 1.01 10.84
C SER A 541 -5.06 -0.11 11.51
N GLY A 542 -5.00 -0.15 12.84
CA GLY A 542 -5.82 -1.01 13.67
C GLY A 542 -7.29 -0.60 13.69
N ARG A 543 -7.60 0.64 13.26
CA ARG A 543 -8.96 1.16 13.09
C ARG A 543 -9.12 1.75 11.70
N ASN A 544 -9.29 3.05 11.54
CA ASN A 544 -9.61 3.66 10.26
C ASN A 544 -8.39 4.32 9.61
N VAL A 545 -8.47 4.55 8.30
CA VAL A 545 -7.52 5.41 7.57
C VAL A 545 -8.28 6.57 6.96
N GLU A 546 -7.84 7.79 7.22
CA GLU A 546 -8.37 8.99 6.57
C GLU A 546 -7.26 9.71 5.80
N LEU A 547 -7.45 9.84 4.50
CA LEU A 547 -6.56 10.55 3.61
C LEU A 547 -7.27 11.82 3.12
N GLY A 548 -6.69 12.97 3.41
CA GLY A 548 -7.11 14.25 2.86
C GLY A 548 -6.23 14.59 1.65
N LYS A 549 -6.82 15.17 0.62
CA LYS A 549 -6.04 15.80 -0.45
C LYS A 549 -5.77 17.28 -0.11
N PRO A 550 -4.55 17.82 -0.36
CA PRO A 550 -4.27 19.22 -0.05
C PRO A 550 -4.94 20.17 -1.05
N ASP A 551 -5.31 21.35 -0.55
CA ASP A 551 -6.06 22.42 -1.24
C ASP A 551 -5.48 22.93 -2.58
N ARG A 552 -4.29 22.47 -3.01
CA ARG A 552 -3.56 23.05 -4.16
C ARG A 552 -2.83 22.03 -5.05
N SER A 553 -3.00 20.71 -4.87
CA SER A 553 -2.28 19.69 -5.66
C SER A 553 -3.05 19.20 -6.87
N ASN A 554 -2.70 19.64 -8.08
CA ASN A 554 -3.36 19.16 -9.29
C ASN A 554 -3.39 17.61 -9.43
N ASN A 555 -2.39 16.90 -8.90
CA ASN A 555 -2.35 15.43 -8.85
C ASN A 555 -1.86 14.96 -7.47
N TRP A 556 -2.54 13.97 -6.89
CA TRP A 556 -2.09 13.25 -5.71
C TRP A 556 -1.78 11.81 -6.10
N SER A 557 -0.60 11.31 -5.76
CA SER A 557 -0.17 9.96 -6.08
C SER A 557 0.35 9.26 -4.84
N PHE A 558 -0.15 8.06 -4.60
CA PHE A 558 0.32 7.18 -3.54
C PHE A 558 0.81 5.87 -4.15
N LYS A 559 1.99 5.43 -3.73
CA LYS A 559 2.57 4.16 -4.13
C LYS A 559 2.87 3.34 -2.88
N GLY A 560 2.21 2.19 -2.74
CA GLY A 560 2.43 1.26 -1.63
C GLY A 560 1.17 0.51 -1.20
N LEU A 561 1.05 0.25 0.11
CA LEU A 561 -0.05 -0.50 0.69
C LEU A 561 -0.79 0.37 1.71
N VAL A 562 -2.10 0.52 1.54
CA VAL A 562 -2.99 1.05 2.58
C VAL A 562 -3.81 -0.10 3.12
N TYR A 563 -3.61 -0.43 4.39
CA TYR A 563 -4.30 -1.50 5.09
C TYR A 563 -5.00 -0.96 6.33
N SER A 564 -6.29 -1.24 6.46
CA SER A 564 -7.14 -0.76 7.54
C SER A 564 -8.01 -1.89 8.06
N ARG A 565 -8.08 -2.10 9.38
CA ARG A 565 -9.05 -3.01 9.97
C ARG A 565 -10.47 -2.45 9.97
N GLY A 566 -10.60 -1.13 9.90
CA GLY A 566 -11.85 -0.39 9.75
C GLY A 566 -11.95 0.30 8.39
N ASP A 567 -12.58 1.47 8.36
CA ASP A 567 -12.89 2.17 7.12
C ASP A 567 -11.63 2.82 6.51
N ILE A 568 -11.68 3.08 5.20
CA ILE A 568 -10.71 3.92 4.49
C ILE A 568 -11.49 5.02 3.77
N THR A 569 -11.19 6.27 4.09
CA THR A 569 -11.83 7.42 3.45
C THR A 569 -10.77 8.31 2.82
N MET A 570 -10.93 8.62 1.54
CA MET A 570 -10.16 9.61 0.81
C MET A 570 -11.08 10.78 0.45
N LYS A 571 -10.79 11.97 0.98
CA LYS A 571 -11.54 13.20 0.69
C LYS A 571 -10.81 14.01 -0.36
N GLY A 572 -11.41 14.10 -1.55
CA GLY A 572 -11.02 15.03 -2.59
C GLY A 572 -11.59 16.42 -2.36
N LYS A 573 -11.02 17.40 -3.06
CA LYS A 573 -11.51 18.79 -3.13
C LYS A 573 -11.37 19.25 -4.58
N ASP A 574 -12.46 19.72 -5.18
CA ASP A 574 -12.49 20.45 -6.47
C ASP A 574 -11.90 19.72 -7.72
N ALA A 575 -12.36 18.51 -8.03
CA ALA A 575 -12.19 17.85 -9.36
C ALA A 575 -10.74 17.45 -9.77
N GLU A 576 -9.85 17.23 -8.82
CA GLU A 576 -8.44 16.91 -9.12
C GLU A 576 -8.10 15.40 -9.02
N ASN A 577 -7.08 14.94 -9.75
CA ASN A 577 -6.78 13.51 -9.92
C ASN A 577 -6.07 12.88 -8.72
N VAL A 578 -6.38 11.62 -8.45
CA VAL A 578 -5.88 10.79 -7.36
C VAL A 578 -5.46 9.44 -7.94
N SER A 579 -4.21 9.02 -7.76
CA SER A 579 -3.70 7.74 -8.26
C SER A 579 -3.10 6.91 -7.12
N PHE A 580 -3.46 5.64 -7.03
CA PHE A 580 -2.94 4.66 -6.09
C PHE A 580 -2.29 3.50 -6.83
N GLU A 581 -0.98 3.34 -6.68
CA GLU A 581 -0.25 2.17 -7.16
C GLU A 581 0.05 1.20 -6.00
N GLY A 582 -0.41 -0.04 -6.12
CA GLY A 582 -0.31 -1.07 -5.09
C GLY A 582 -1.69 -1.62 -4.71
N ALA A 583 -2.05 -1.57 -3.42
CA ALA A 583 -3.36 -2.03 -2.94
C ALA A 583 -3.93 -1.17 -1.80
N VAL A 584 -5.25 -1.04 -1.81
CA VAL A 584 -6.06 -0.44 -0.74
C VAL A 584 -6.98 -1.53 -0.17
N VAL A 585 -6.77 -1.88 1.10
CA VAL A 585 -7.41 -3.04 1.74
C VAL A 585 -8.10 -2.62 3.03
N SER A 586 -9.41 -2.83 3.11
CA SER A 586 -10.23 -2.61 4.30
C SER A 586 -10.85 -3.92 4.80
N LEU A 587 -10.77 -4.17 6.11
CA LEU A 587 -11.52 -5.24 6.77
C LEU A 587 -12.80 -4.77 7.45
N ALA A 588 -13.24 -3.53 7.21
CA ALA A 588 -14.51 -3.06 7.75
C ALA A 588 -15.62 -4.05 7.38
N GLU A 589 -16.45 -4.42 8.36
CA GLU A 589 -17.59 -5.29 8.13
C GLU A 589 -18.83 -4.42 7.94
N SER A 590 -19.62 -4.72 6.89
CA SER A 590 -20.93 -4.10 6.71
C SER A 590 -21.86 -4.56 7.84
N GLU A 591 -22.31 -3.63 8.68
CA GLU A 591 -23.39 -3.87 9.63
C GLU A 591 -24.74 -3.59 8.93
N GLU A 592 -25.75 -4.45 9.16
CA GLU A 592 -27.10 -4.24 8.62
C GLU A 592 -27.64 -2.86 9.04
N GLY A 593 -27.78 -1.94 8.09
CA GLY A 593 -28.37 -0.62 8.28
C GLY A 593 -27.40 0.58 8.30
N GLU A 594 -26.08 0.36 8.27
CA GLU A 594 -25.09 1.43 8.07
C GLU A 594 -24.62 1.46 6.61
N SER A 595 -25.18 2.36 5.80
CA SER A 595 -24.95 2.43 4.35
C SER A 595 -23.60 3.04 3.91
N THR A 596 -22.57 3.06 4.77
CA THR A 596 -21.34 3.84 4.49
C THR A 596 -20.04 3.27 5.07
N ARG A 597 -19.93 1.95 5.25
CA ARG A 597 -18.68 1.31 5.71
C ARG A 597 -17.84 0.77 4.55
N GLY A 598 -16.53 0.66 4.79
CA GLY A 598 -15.57 0.13 3.82
C GLY A 598 -14.66 1.21 3.25
N ILE A 599 -14.57 1.28 1.92
CA ILE A 599 -13.64 2.17 1.22
C ILE A 599 -14.43 3.26 0.50
N ARG A 600 -14.07 4.53 0.75
CA ARG A 600 -14.75 5.70 0.20
C ARG A 600 -13.78 6.66 -0.44
N PHE A 601 -14.11 7.10 -1.66
CA PHE A 601 -13.48 8.22 -2.35
C PHE A 601 -14.56 9.26 -2.57
N GLU A 602 -14.46 10.41 -1.90
CA GLU A 602 -15.49 11.45 -1.89
C GLU A 602 -15.00 12.67 -2.67
N ASN A 603 -15.83 13.22 -3.57
CA ASN A 603 -15.55 14.44 -4.33
C ASN A 603 -14.17 14.48 -5.02
N CYS A 604 -13.76 13.37 -5.65
CA CYS A 604 -12.49 13.27 -6.36
C CYS A 604 -12.63 13.67 -7.85
N GLY A 605 -11.54 14.09 -8.50
CA GLY A 605 -11.49 14.26 -9.96
C GLY A 605 -11.44 12.91 -10.67
N ILE A 606 -10.30 12.53 -11.24
CA ILE A 606 -10.09 11.16 -11.71
C ILE A 606 -9.47 10.33 -10.58
N VAL A 607 -10.10 9.21 -10.22
CA VAL A 607 -9.48 8.20 -9.35
C VAL A 607 -8.85 7.13 -10.23
N GLU A 608 -7.60 6.80 -9.98
CA GLU A 608 -6.86 5.76 -10.68
C GLU A 608 -6.31 4.73 -9.68
N PHE A 609 -6.60 3.46 -9.92
CA PHE A 609 -6.01 2.34 -9.21
C PHE A 609 -5.07 1.59 -10.15
N ILE A 610 -3.86 1.32 -9.70
CA ILE A 610 -2.84 0.58 -10.45
C ILE A 610 -2.39 -0.59 -9.56
N TYR A 611 -2.90 -1.79 -9.81
CA TYR A 611 -2.44 -2.97 -9.09
C TYR A 611 -0.97 -3.25 -9.43
N ASN A 612 -0.12 -3.42 -8.40
CA ASN A 612 1.29 -3.77 -8.58
C ASN A 612 1.68 -4.89 -7.63
N ARG A 613 1.68 -6.13 -8.15
CA ARG A 613 2.01 -7.34 -7.40
C ARG A 613 3.42 -7.30 -6.82
N ASP A 614 4.42 -6.95 -7.65
CA ASP A 614 5.83 -6.99 -7.26
C ASP A 614 6.10 -6.01 -6.10
N LEU A 615 5.47 -4.83 -6.14
CA LEU A 615 5.51 -3.86 -5.04
C LEU A 615 4.92 -4.44 -3.76
N LEU A 616 3.76 -5.11 -3.81
CA LEU A 616 3.13 -5.69 -2.62
C LEU A 616 3.96 -6.83 -2.02
N ASP A 617 4.52 -7.70 -2.87
CA ASP A 617 5.44 -8.78 -2.47
C ASP A 617 6.73 -8.21 -1.83
N ALA A 618 7.14 -6.99 -2.20
CA ALA A 618 8.26 -6.29 -1.59
C ALA A 618 7.92 -5.64 -0.23
N LEU A 619 6.64 -5.35 0.05
CA LEU A 619 6.20 -4.66 1.28
C LEU A 619 5.72 -5.62 2.38
N VAL A 620 5.31 -6.83 2.03
CA VAL A 620 4.79 -7.82 2.99
C VAL A 620 5.75 -9.00 3.12
N LYS A 621 5.90 -9.55 4.33
CA LYS A 621 6.67 -10.79 4.51
C LYS A 621 5.98 -11.90 3.74
N SER A 622 6.77 -12.76 3.09
CA SER A 622 6.24 -13.97 2.46
C SER A 622 5.35 -14.71 3.46
N MET A 623 4.16 -15.13 3.03
CA MET A 623 3.25 -15.91 3.87
C MET A 623 4.03 -17.03 4.58
N PRO A 624 3.78 -17.27 5.88
CA PRO A 624 4.37 -18.39 6.58
C PRO A 624 4.20 -19.67 5.75
N ALA A 625 5.20 -20.56 5.78
CA ALA A 625 5.23 -21.78 4.98
C ALA A 625 3.96 -22.66 5.06
N GLY A 626 3.08 -22.43 6.04
CA GLY A 626 1.80 -23.13 6.19
C GLY A 626 0.58 -22.51 5.47
N ARG A 627 0.70 -21.38 4.75
CA ARG A 627 -0.44 -20.74 4.06
C ARG A 627 -0.11 -20.29 2.64
N ILE A 628 0.84 -20.95 2.00
CA ILE A 628 1.16 -20.71 0.59
C ILE A 628 0.02 -21.36 -0.19
N GLN A 629 -0.80 -20.55 -0.86
CA GLN A 629 -1.81 -21.05 -1.79
C GLN A 629 -1.25 -20.91 -3.19
N VAL A 630 -1.34 -21.98 -3.97
CA VAL A 630 -1.02 -21.94 -5.39
C VAL A 630 -2.32 -21.91 -6.18
N GLU A 631 -2.43 -20.99 -7.11
CA GLU A 631 -3.64 -20.83 -7.92
C GLU A 631 -3.41 -21.26 -9.37
N THR A 632 -4.48 -21.67 -10.04
CA THR A 632 -4.44 -22.01 -11.47
C THR A 632 -4.71 -20.76 -12.31
N LEU A 633 -3.71 -20.34 -13.09
CA LEU A 633 -3.83 -19.20 -14.01
C LEU A 633 -4.46 -19.61 -15.34
N VAL A 634 -4.11 -20.79 -15.85
CA VAL A 634 -4.55 -21.27 -17.16
C VAL A 634 -4.91 -22.75 -17.06
N TRP A 635 -6.03 -23.15 -17.65
CA TRP A 635 -6.45 -24.54 -17.80
C TRP A 635 -6.82 -24.79 -19.26
N LYS A 636 -6.05 -25.65 -19.94
CA LYS A 636 -6.30 -26.07 -21.32
C LYS A 636 -6.60 -27.57 -21.34
N GLU A 637 -7.80 -27.93 -21.78
CA GLU A 637 -8.24 -29.32 -22.01
C GLU A 637 -8.00 -29.81 -23.44
#